data_AF-A0A6P0I3V0-F1
#
_entry.id   AF-A0A6P0I3V0-F1
#
_cell.length_a   1.000
_cell.length_b   1.000
_cell.length_c   1.000
_cell.angle_alpha   90.00
_cell.angle_beta   90.00
_cell.angle_gamma   90.00
#
_symmetry.space_group_name_H-M   'P 1'
#
loop_
_entity.id
_entity.type
_entity.pdbx_description
1 polymer ?
#
loop_
_entity_poly.entity_id
_entity_poly.type
_entity_poly.pdbx_seq_one_letter_code
_entity_poly.pdbx_strand_id
1 'polypeptide(L)'
;FLYSSSHQDYLEAFNRTLEWVCKNIQNFESRPPSWERSFVVWINGYLKWRIQDLYTPDNRYDSLDKPISNEGENLTTLGEILPANSLSLLEQKIAELQKAKRQKQGESVRQYIEKDPEERLRLSHPKKHPECNCQVLAIQLNFTVPPKKISDICKEINISNQTVYSHWKRRCIPLLREIANQFGEEL
;
A
#
# COMPACT_ATOMS: atom_id res chain seq x y z
N PHE A 1 -5.31 -24.19 23.81
CA PHE A 1 -4.86 -22.86 23.38
C PHE A 1 -3.51 -22.98 22.70
N LEU A 2 -3.31 -22.24 21.62
CA LEU A 2 -2.04 -22.21 20.88
C LEU A 2 -1.01 -21.37 21.64
N TYR A 3 0.26 -21.76 21.55
CA TYR A 3 1.35 -21.09 22.24
C TYR A 3 1.60 -19.69 21.65
N SER A 4 1.61 -18.65 22.49
CA SER A 4 1.85 -17.26 22.10
C SER A 4 3.22 -16.78 22.56
N SER A 5 3.88 -15.95 21.75
CA SER A 5 5.14 -15.29 22.11
C SER A 5 5.10 -13.81 21.73
N SER A 6 5.79 -12.98 22.49
CA SER A 6 5.96 -11.54 22.21
C SER A 6 7.11 -11.25 21.22
N HIS A 7 7.77 -12.28 20.69
CA HIS A 7 8.84 -12.11 19.69
C HIS A 7 8.28 -11.45 18.42
N GLN A 8 9.02 -10.49 17.84
CA GLN A 8 8.60 -9.77 16.62
C GLN A 8 8.28 -10.74 15.46
N ASP A 9 9.08 -11.80 15.31
CA ASP A 9 8.93 -12.81 14.26
C ASP A 9 7.98 -13.97 14.63
N TYR A 10 7.20 -13.83 15.72
CA TYR A 10 6.25 -14.87 16.15
C TYR A 10 5.24 -15.22 15.05
N LEU A 11 4.72 -14.23 14.33
CA LEU A 11 3.73 -14.43 13.27
C LEU A 11 4.30 -15.27 12.12
N GLU A 12 5.56 -15.05 11.76
CA GLU A 12 6.24 -15.83 10.73
C GLU A 12 6.46 -17.27 11.19
N ALA A 13 6.93 -17.48 12.43
CA ALA A 13 7.07 -18.82 13.00
C ALA A 13 5.73 -19.57 13.07
N PHE A 14 4.65 -18.85 13.40
CA PHE A 14 3.29 -19.40 13.40
C PHE A 14 2.85 -19.82 11.99
N ASN A 15 2.99 -18.94 11.00
CA ASN A 15 2.64 -19.23 9.60
C ASN A 15 3.40 -20.45 9.08
N ARG A 16 4.72 -20.51 9.27
CA ARG A 16 5.54 -21.67 8.88
C ARG A 16 5.13 -22.96 9.60
N THR A 17 4.66 -22.86 10.84
CA THR A 17 4.11 -24.02 11.57
C THR A 17 2.83 -24.51 10.89
N LEU A 18 1.91 -23.62 10.54
CA LEU A 18 0.68 -23.98 9.85
C LEU A 18 0.94 -24.58 8.47
N GLU A 19 1.86 -23.99 7.69
CA GLU A 19 2.26 -24.56 6.40
C GLU A 19 2.83 -25.97 6.54
N TRP A 20 3.69 -26.19 7.53
CA TRP A 20 4.24 -27.51 7.82
C TRP A 20 3.15 -28.49 8.25
N VAL A 21 2.21 -28.06 9.10
CA VAL A 21 1.06 -28.87 9.53
C VAL A 21 0.21 -29.29 8.32
N CYS A 22 -0.12 -28.36 7.42
CA CYS A 22 -0.88 -28.66 6.20
C CYS A 22 -0.18 -29.72 5.33
N LYS A 23 1.16 -29.69 5.25
CA LYS A 23 1.96 -30.65 4.46
C LYS A 23 2.14 -32.01 5.14
N ASN A 24 1.96 -32.08 6.46
CA ASN A 24 2.27 -33.26 7.27
C ASN A 24 1.06 -33.77 8.06
N ILE A 25 -0.15 -33.32 7.74
CA ILE A 25 -1.37 -33.68 8.45
C ILE A 25 -1.60 -35.19 8.45
N GLN A 26 -1.15 -35.89 7.42
CA GLN A 26 -1.19 -37.35 7.30
C GLN A 26 -0.38 -38.08 8.39
N ASN A 27 0.59 -37.40 9.00
CA ASN A 27 1.43 -37.95 10.07
C ASN A 27 0.85 -37.65 11.47
N PHE A 28 -0.30 -36.99 11.54
CA PHE A 28 -0.94 -36.69 12.82
C PHE A 28 -1.66 -37.92 13.38
N GLU A 29 -1.22 -38.34 14.57
CA GLU A 29 -1.86 -39.41 15.32
C GLU A 29 -2.62 -38.84 16.52
N SER A 30 -3.94 -39.01 16.52
CA SER A 30 -4.78 -38.63 17.65
C SER A 30 -4.52 -39.54 18.85
N ARG A 31 -4.24 -38.95 20.02
CA ARG A 31 -4.19 -39.66 21.30
C ARG A 31 -5.47 -39.41 22.10
N PRO A 32 -5.98 -40.41 22.84
CA PRO A 32 -7.09 -40.19 23.78
C PRO A 32 -6.73 -39.12 24.82
N PRO A 33 -7.69 -38.33 25.34
CA PRO A 33 -9.15 -38.49 25.22
C PRO A 33 -9.84 -37.65 24.12
N SER A 34 -9.14 -36.73 23.45
CA SER A 34 -9.72 -35.87 22.40
C SER A 34 -8.68 -35.59 21.32
N TRP A 35 -9.10 -35.72 20.06
CA TRP A 35 -8.24 -35.46 18.91
C TRP A 35 -7.91 -33.97 18.80
N GLU A 36 -8.85 -33.08 19.18
CA GLU A 36 -8.65 -31.62 19.19
C GLU A 36 -7.52 -31.24 20.15
N ARG A 37 -7.51 -31.83 21.35
CA ARG A 37 -6.46 -31.58 22.34
C ARG A 37 -5.12 -32.11 21.86
N SER A 38 -5.11 -33.32 21.28
CA SER A 38 -3.92 -33.92 20.68
C SER A 38 -3.37 -33.09 19.52
N PHE A 39 -4.25 -32.51 18.71
CA PHE A 39 -3.90 -31.67 17.58
C PHE A 39 -3.26 -30.35 18.04
N VAL A 40 -3.85 -29.69 19.03
CA VAL A 40 -3.28 -28.47 19.63
C VAL A 40 -1.91 -28.75 20.25
N VAL A 41 -1.75 -29.88 20.94
CA VAL A 41 -0.45 -30.29 21.52
C VAL A 41 0.58 -30.53 20.41
N TRP A 42 0.19 -31.19 19.33
CA TRP A 42 1.05 -31.45 18.19
C TRP A 42 1.53 -30.15 17.55
N ILE A 43 0.63 -29.23 17.23
CA ILE A 43 0.98 -27.89 16.70
C ILE A 43 1.90 -27.13 17.65
N ASN A 44 1.54 -27.09 18.95
CA ASN A 44 2.33 -26.38 19.95
C ASN A 44 3.74 -26.96 20.12
N GLY A 45 3.92 -28.27 19.91
CA GLY A 45 5.24 -28.90 19.91
C GLY A 45 6.16 -28.27 18.88
N TYR A 46 5.72 -28.19 17.62
CA TYR A 46 6.51 -27.59 16.54
C TYR A 46 6.67 -26.08 16.68
N LEU A 47 5.59 -25.39 17.05
CA LEU A 47 5.61 -23.95 17.25
C LEU A 47 6.61 -23.55 18.35
N LYS A 48 6.68 -24.31 19.44
CA LYS A 48 7.63 -24.07 20.53
C LYS A 48 9.08 -24.16 20.04
N TRP A 49 9.41 -25.17 19.24
CA TRP A 49 10.76 -25.31 18.66
C TRP A 49 11.08 -24.18 17.70
N ARG A 50 10.15 -23.78 16.83
CA ARG A 50 10.39 -22.64 15.94
C ARG A 50 10.58 -21.32 16.69
N ILE A 51 9.83 -21.11 17.77
CA ILE A 51 10.03 -19.93 18.62
C ILE A 51 11.38 -20.00 19.32
N GLN A 52 11.79 -21.19 19.79
CA GLN A 52 13.11 -21.38 20.38
C GLN A 52 14.23 -21.08 19.38
N ASP A 53 14.05 -21.46 18.11
CA ASP A 53 14.99 -21.13 17.03
C ASP A 53 15.10 -19.62 16.82
N LEU A 54 14.01 -18.84 16.98
CA LEU A 54 14.05 -17.37 16.89
C LEU A 54 14.94 -16.73 17.96
N TYR A 55 15.01 -17.32 19.15
CA TYR A 55 15.87 -16.85 20.24
C TYR A 55 17.27 -17.45 20.19
N THR A 56 17.50 -18.44 19.33
CA THR A 56 18.83 -18.96 19.09
C THR A 56 19.54 -17.95 18.20
N PRO A 57 20.71 -17.41 18.59
CA PRO A 57 21.39 -16.41 17.80
C PRO A 57 21.70 -17.00 16.41
N ASP A 58 20.93 -16.54 15.42
CA ASP A 58 21.14 -16.90 14.03
C ASP A 58 22.35 -16.09 13.55
N ASN A 59 23.53 -16.70 13.54
CA ASN A 59 24.76 -16.12 12.97
C ASN A 59 24.65 -15.84 11.46
N ARG A 60 23.45 -15.96 10.85
CA ARG A 60 23.21 -15.78 9.42
C ARG A 60 22.76 -14.38 9.04
N TYR A 61 22.23 -13.60 9.99
CA TYR A 61 21.81 -12.23 9.72
C TYR A 61 22.10 -11.32 10.92
N ASP A 62 23.13 -10.48 10.77
CA ASP A 62 23.32 -9.34 11.67
C ASP A 62 22.36 -8.22 11.27
N SER A 63 21.52 -7.81 12.24
CA SER A 63 20.69 -6.61 12.08
C SER A 63 21.59 -5.39 11.85
N LEU A 64 21.16 -4.49 10.97
CA LEU A 64 21.89 -3.25 10.70
C LEU A 64 22.01 -2.35 11.93
N ASP A 65 21.05 -2.47 12.85
CA ASP A 65 20.98 -1.70 14.09
C ASP A 65 21.73 -2.41 15.25
N LYS A 66 22.30 -3.58 15.00
CA LYS A 66 23.08 -4.29 16.01
C LYS A 66 24.41 -3.58 16.21
N PRO A 67 24.80 -3.26 17.45
CA PRO A 67 26.11 -2.67 17.73
C PRO A 67 27.20 -3.69 17.40
N ILE A 68 28.21 -3.24 16.65
CA ILE A 68 29.30 -4.10 16.15
C ILE A 68 30.47 -4.18 17.14
N SER A 69 30.56 -3.21 18.07
CA SER A 69 31.59 -3.18 19.11
C SER A 69 30.97 -2.96 20.48
N ASN A 70 31.47 -3.71 21.48
CA ASN A 70 31.15 -3.54 22.90
C ASN A 70 32.25 -2.77 23.65
N GLU A 71 33.18 -2.10 22.94
CA GLU A 71 34.28 -1.37 23.58
C GLU A 71 34.14 0.14 23.40
N GLY A 72 33.64 0.80 24.47
CA GLY A 72 33.73 2.24 24.72
C GLY A 72 32.67 3.11 24.04
N GLU A 73 31.89 3.83 24.86
CA GLU A 73 30.96 4.98 24.69
C GLU A 73 30.29 5.36 23.34
N ASN A 74 30.65 4.80 22.19
CA ASN A 74 30.00 5.00 20.89
C ASN A 74 29.62 3.64 20.28
N LEU A 75 28.34 3.30 20.40
CA LEU A 75 27.75 2.11 19.78
C LEU A 75 27.64 2.32 18.26
N THR A 76 28.66 1.92 17.50
CA THR A 76 28.60 1.99 16.03
C THR A 76 27.77 0.84 15.46
N THR A 77 26.80 1.17 14.61
CA THR A 77 25.89 0.20 13.97
C THR A 77 26.36 -0.15 12.55
N LEU A 78 25.92 -1.29 12.01
CA LEU A 78 26.27 -1.72 10.65
C LEU A 78 25.79 -0.72 9.59
N GLY A 79 24.66 -0.06 9.85
CA GLY A 79 24.14 1.03 9.04
C GLY A 79 25.09 2.23 8.91
N GLU A 80 25.90 2.50 9.94
CA GLU A 80 26.86 3.61 9.96
C GLU A 80 28.18 3.28 9.24
N ILE A 81 28.52 2.00 9.14
CA ILE A 81 29.73 1.51 8.45
C ILE A 81 29.47 1.32 6.95
N LEU A 82 28.22 1.08 6.55
CA LEU A 82 27.88 0.94 5.14
C LEU A 82 28.24 2.21 4.38
N PRO A 83 28.95 2.10 3.23
CA PRO A 83 29.31 3.27 2.47
C PRO A 83 28.05 3.97 1.97
N ALA A 84 28.02 5.30 2.09
CA ALA A 84 26.85 6.13 1.78
C ALA A 84 26.27 5.89 0.36
N ASN A 85 27.08 5.38 -0.57
CA ASN A 85 26.65 5.00 -1.91
C ASN A 85 25.65 3.82 -1.93
N SER A 86 25.72 2.89 -0.98
CA SER A 86 24.82 1.74 -0.89
C SER A 86 23.42 2.16 -0.44
N LEU A 87 23.35 3.01 0.60
CA LEU A 87 22.10 3.61 1.05
C LEU A 87 21.48 4.50 -0.03
N SER A 88 22.30 5.32 -0.69
CA SER A 88 21.86 6.18 -1.80
C SER A 88 21.26 5.37 -2.97
N LEU A 89 21.83 4.21 -3.30
CA LEU A 89 21.30 3.33 -4.34
C LEU A 89 19.92 2.76 -3.97
N LEU A 90 19.72 2.37 -2.70
CA LEU A 90 18.43 1.87 -2.21
C LEU A 90 17.37 2.98 -2.24
N GLU A 91 17.72 4.19 -1.80
CA GLU A 91 16.83 5.36 -1.85
C GLU A 91 16.42 5.69 -3.29
N GLN A 92 17.38 5.68 -4.22
CA GLN A 92 17.11 5.84 -5.65
C GLN A 92 16.13 4.78 -6.15
N LYS A 93 16.32 3.51 -5.75
CA LYS A 93 15.43 2.43 -6.17
C LYS A 93 14.01 2.57 -5.61
N ILE A 94 13.89 2.98 -4.35
CA ILE A 94 12.59 3.26 -3.72
C ILE A 94 11.90 4.40 -4.47
N ALA A 95 12.63 5.47 -4.79
CA ALA A 95 12.10 6.61 -5.55
C ALA A 95 11.63 6.21 -6.96
N GLU A 96 12.38 5.36 -7.66
CA GLU A 96 11.98 4.80 -8.97
C GLU A 96 10.67 4.01 -8.87
N LEU A 97 10.57 3.09 -7.91
CA LEU A 97 9.37 2.26 -7.72
C LEU A 97 8.16 3.11 -7.37
N GLN A 98 8.33 4.09 -6.48
CA GLN A 98 7.27 5.03 -6.13
C GLN A 98 6.86 5.91 -7.32
N LYS A 99 7.80 6.32 -8.17
CA LYS A 99 7.51 7.08 -9.39
C LYS A 99 6.71 6.23 -10.39
N ALA A 100 7.15 4.98 -10.63
CA ALA A 100 6.46 4.06 -11.52
C ALA A 100 5.04 3.75 -11.03
N LYS A 101 4.86 3.51 -9.72
CA LYS A 101 3.55 3.30 -9.10
C LYS A 101 2.64 4.52 -9.29
N ARG A 102 3.13 5.73 -8.99
CA ARG A 102 2.38 6.99 -9.18
C ARG A 102 1.98 7.21 -10.64
N GLN A 103 2.87 6.90 -11.58
CA GLN A 103 2.58 7.03 -13.00
C GLN A 103 1.47 6.07 -13.43
N LYS A 104 1.58 4.79 -13.06
CA LYS A 104 0.55 3.78 -13.36
C LYS A 104 -0.81 4.16 -12.77
N GLN A 105 -0.84 4.61 -11.51
CA GLN A 105 -2.06 5.09 -10.86
C GLN A 105 -2.66 6.31 -11.59
N GLY A 106 -1.82 7.28 -11.97
CA GLY A 106 -2.25 8.45 -12.74
C GLY A 106 -2.84 8.09 -14.10
N GLU A 107 -2.25 7.10 -14.79
CA GLU A 107 -2.76 6.58 -16.06
C GLU A 107 -4.12 5.89 -15.89
N SER A 108 -4.29 5.05 -14.86
CA SER A 108 -5.59 4.42 -14.56
C SER A 108 -6.67 5.45 -14.25
N VAL A 109 -6.38 6.44 -13.41
CA VAL A 109 -7.32 7.53 -13.10
C VAL A 109 -7.68 8.33 -14.35
N ARG A 110 -6.70 8.64 -15.21
CA ARG A 110 -6.95 9.33 -16.47
C ARG A 110 -7.87 8.53 -17.38
N GLN A 111 -7.60 7.24 -17.55
CA GLN A 111 -8.45 6.36 -18.36
C GLN A 111 -9.88 6.27 -17.81
N TYR A 112 -10.02 6.21 -16.48
CA TYR A 112 -11.32 6.23 -15.84
C TYR A 112 -12.06 7.53 -16.13
N ILE A 113 -11.39 8.68 -15.99
CA ILE A 113 -11.99 9.99 -16.29
C ILE A 113 -12.41 10.08 -17.75
N GLU A 114 -11.59 9.59 -18.70
CA GLU A 114 -11.90 9.64 -20.14
C GLU A 114 -13.07 8.74 -20.52
N LYS A 115 -13.15 7.53 -19.95
CA LYS A 115 -14.24 6.56 -20.23
C LYS A 115 -15.53 6.89 -19.49
N ASP A 116 -15.42 7.34 -18.24
CA ASP A 116 -16.51 7.60 -17.29
C ASP A 116 -17.60 6.50 -17.33
N PRO A 117 -17.24 5.23 -17.05
CA PRO A 117 -18.11 4.06 -17.28
C PRO A 117 -19.42 4.10 -16.49
N GLU A 118 -19.43 4.76 -15.33
CA GLU A 118 -20.60 4.93 -14.47
C GLU A 118 -21.33 6.26 -14.70
N GLU A 119 -20.88 7.06 -15.68
CA GLU A 119 -21.37 8.40 -16.02
C GLU A 119 -21.37 9.40 -14.84
N ARG A 120 -20.65 9.11 -13.76
CA ARG A 120 -20.62 9.92 -12.54
C ARG A 120 -20.09 11.32 -12.81
N LEU A 121 -19.08 11.44 -13.67
CA LEU A 121 -18.47 12.73 -14.00
C LEU A 121 -19.31 13.52 -15.00
N ARG A 122 -19.93 12.85 -15.98
CA ARG A 122 -20.82 13.44 -16.99
C ARG A 122 -22.14 13.94 -16.42
N LEU A 123 -22.73 13.20 -15.48
CA LEU A 123 -23.98 13.60 -14.79
C LEU A 123 -23.76 14.73 -13.79
N SER A 124 -22.52 14.96 -13.35
CA SER A 124 -22.18 16.05 -12.42
C SER A 124 -21.95 17.37 -13.17
N HIS A 125 -23.05 18.08 -13.43
CA HIS A 125 -23.06 19.38 -14.11
C HIS A 125 -23.96 20.41 -13.42
N PRO A 126 -23.76 21.72 -13.64
CA PRO A 126 -24.71 22.73 -13.21
C PRO A 126 -26.09 22.54 -13.87
N LYS A 127 -27.18 22.87 -13.17
CA LYS A 127 -28.59 22.61 -13.57
C LYS A 127 -28.99 23.07 -14.98
N LYS A 128 -28.27 24.01 -15.60
CA LYS A 128 -28.58 24.57 -16.93
C LYS A 128 -27.44 24.41 -17.95
N HIS A 129 -26.36 23.73 -17.57
CA HIS A 129 -25.14 23.65 -18.36
C HIS A 129 -24.55 22.23 -18.35
N PRO A 130 -25.21 21.25 -18.99
CA PRO A 130 -24.71 19.87 -19.10
C PRO A 130 -23.34 19.77 -19.81
N GLU A 131 -23.04 20.73 -20.68
CA GLU A 131 -21.75 20.88 -21.36
C GLU A 131 -20.59 21.23 -20.39
N CYS A 132 -20.90 21.73 -19.19
CA CYS A 132 -19.93 22.08 -18.14
C CYS A 132 -19.90 21.01 -17.02
N ASN A 133 -19.80 19.75 -17.42
CA ASN A 133 -19.70 18.63 -16.48
C ASN A 133 -18.27 18.43 -15.95
N CYS A 134 -18.14 17.63 -14.90
CA CYS A 134 -16.84 17.41 -14.24
C CYS A 134 -15.83 16.68 -15.11
N GLN A 135 -16.26 15.84 -16.05
CA GLN A 135 -15.36 15.17 -17.00
C GLN A 135 -14.70 16.19 -17.92
N VAL A 136 -15.50 17.05 -18.56
CA VAL A 136 -15.03 18.09 -19.48
C VAL A 136 -14.07 19.03 -18.76
N LEU A 137 -14.43 19.49 -17.55
CA LEU A 137 -13.55 20.36 -16.76
C LEU A 137 -12.24 19.66 -16.38
N ALA A 138 -12.28 18.38 -15.98
CA ALA A 138 -11.07 17.64 -15.64
C ALA A 138 -10.11 17.53 -16.84
N ILE A 139 -10.63 17.22 -18.03
CA ILE A 139 -9.86 17.06 -19.26
C ILE A 139 -9.29 18.40 -19.73
N GLN A 140 -10.11 19.45 -19.81
CA GLN A 140 -9.68 20.74 -20.33
C GLN A 140 -8.67 21.44 -19.39
N LEU A 141 -8.82 21.29 -18.08
CA LEU A 141 -7.95 21.93 -17.10
C LEU A 141 -6.66 21.16 -16.81
N ASN A 142 -6.61 19.83 -16.98
CA ASN A 142 -5.46 19.02 -16.54
C ASN A 142 -4.81 18.17 -17.63
N PHE A 143 -5.57 17.71 -18.64
CA PHE A 143 -5.08 16.74 -19.62
C PHE A 143 -4.86 17.33 -21.02
N THR A 144 -5.37 18.53 -21.28
CA THR A 144 -5.14 19.25 -22.54
C THR A 144 -3.78 19.93 -22.51
N VAL A 145 -3.07 19.93 -23.65
CA VAL A 145 -1.77 20.61 -23.80
C VAL A 145 -1.91 21.73 -24.85
N PRO A 146 -1.76 23.01 -24.47
CA PRO A 146 -1.61 23.53 -23.10
C PRO A 146 -2.93 23.42 -22.29
N PRO A 147 -2.86 23.34 -20.95
CA PRO A 147 -4.05 23.36 -20.11
C PRO A 147 -4.86 24.65 -20.33
N LYS A 148 -6.17 24.53 -20.54
CA LYS A 148 -7.05 25.70 -20.66
C LYS A 148 -7.23 26.37 -19.31
N LYS A 149 -7.44 27.68 -19.31
CA LYS A 149 -7.85 28.41 -18.10
C LYS A 149 -9.37 28.36 -17.98
N ILE A 150 -9.88 28.39 -16.74
CA ILE A 150 -11.33 28.46 -16.48
C ILE A 150 -11.99 29.61 -17.26
N SER A 151 -11.30 30.74 -17.41
CA SER A 151 -11.79 31.90 -18.17
C SER A 151 -12.08 31.59 -19.63
N ASP A 152 -11.28 30.73 -20.26
CA ASP A 152 -11.42 30.38 -21.67
C ASP A 152 -12.58 29.41 -21.86
N ILE A 153 -12.69 28.43 -20.96
CA ILE A 153 -13.81 27.49 -20.89
C ILE A 153 -15.14 28.24 -20.69
N CYS A 154 -15.15 29.25 -19.81
CA CYS A 154 -16.34 30.06 -19.55
C CYS A 154 -16.80 30.83 -20.80
N LYS A 155 -15.86 31.31 -21.63
CA LYS A 155 -16.17 32.00 -22.89
C LYS A 155 -16.73 31.03 -23.93
N GLU A 156 -16.14 29.84 -24.04
CA GLU A 156 -16.58 28.81 -24.99
C GLU A 156 -17.99 28.30 -24.66
N ILE A 157 -18.29 28.12 -23.38
CA ILE A 157 -19.55 27.56 -22.88
C ILE A 157 -20.61 28.64 -22.58
N ASN A 158 -20.22 29.93 -22.61
CA ASN A 158 -21.06 31.06 -22.22
C ASN A 158 -21.68 30.91 -20.81
N ILE A 159 -20.83 30.62 -19.83
CA ILE A 159 -21.19 30.44 -18.42
C ILE A 159 -20.37 31.38 -17.53
N SER A 160 -20.92 31.79 -16.38
CA SER A 160 -20.20 32.68 -15.46
C SER A 160 -18.98 31.98 -14.82
N ASN A 161 -17.88 32.72 -14.69
CA ASN A 161 -16.67 32.24 -14.02
C ASN A 161 -16.93 31.78 -12.58
N GLN A 162 -17.80 32.48 -11.84
CA GLN A 162 -18.16 32.11 -10.47
C GLN A 162 -18.87 30.76 -10.42
N THR A 163 -19.76 30.48 -11.37
CA THR A 163 -20.48 29.22 -11.46
C THR A 163 -19.51 28.06 -11.75
N VAL A 164 -18.62 28.21 -12.74
CA VAL A 164 -17.64 27.15 -13.07
C VAL A 164 -16.68 26.92 -11.92
N TYR A 165 -16.14 27.99 -11.31
CA TYR A 165 -15.21 27.85 -10.20
C TYR A 165 -15.87 27.19 -8.98
N SER A 166 -17.10 27.58 -8.65
CA SER A 166 -17.87 26.96 -7.56
C SER A 166 -18.14 25.48 -7.83
N HIS A 167 -18.58 25.13 -9.05
CA HIS A 167 -18.82 23.74 -9.44
C HIS A 167 -17.53 22.90 -9.39
N TRP A 168 -16.45 23.41 -9.98
CA TRP A 168 -15.14 22.78 -9.98
C TRP A 168 -14.67 22.50 -8.55
N LYS A 169 -14.68 23.51 -7.68
CA LYS A 169 -14.14 23.41 -6.33
C LYS A 169 -15.02 22.55 -5.39
N ARG A 170 -16.35 22.66 -5.49
CA ARG A 170 -17.28 22.02 -4.54
C ARG A 170 -17.79 20.66 -4.99
N ARG A 171 -17.78 20.35 -6.29
CA ARG A 171 -18.30 19.10 -6.83
C ARG A 171 -17.23 18.29 -7.55
N CYS A 172 -16.53 18.88 -8.51
CA CYS A 172 -15.62 18.12 -9.36
C CYS A 172 -14.35 17.67 -8.62
N ILE A 173 -13.69 18.55 -7.86
CA ILE A 173 -12.50 18.17 -7.08
C ILE A 173 -12.81 17.04 -6.07
N PRO A 174 -13.88 17.12 -5.24
CA PRO A 174 -14.23 16.01 -4.35
C PRO A 174 -14.48 14.69 -5.08
N LEU A 175 -15.21 14.72 -6.20
CA LEU A 175 -15.51 13.51 -6.98
C LEU A 175 -14.25 12.90 -7.61
N LEU A 176 -13.35 13.73 -8.14
CA LEU A 176 -12.06 13.28 -8.66
C LEU A 176 -11.17 12.69 -7.57
N ARG A 177 -11.21 13.22 -6.34
CA ARG A 177 -10.49 12.64 -5.19
C ARG A 177 -11.05 11.27 -4.81
N GLU A 178 -12.37 11.12 -4.79
CA GLU A 178 -13.02 9.84 -4.51
C GLU A 178 -12.58 8.77 -5.52
N ILE A 179 -12.63 9.10 -6.82
CA ILE A 179 -12.14 8.23 -7.89
C ILE A 179 -10.64 7.94 -7.69
N ALA A 180 -9.82 8.95 -7.45
CA ALA A 180 -8.38 8.75 -7.25
C ALA A 180 -8.07 7.84 -6.05
N ASN A 181 -8.84 7.92 -4.96
CA ASN A 181 -8.68 7.07 -3.80
C ASN A 181 -9.01 5.60 -4.10
N GLN A 182 -9.99 5.33 -4.96
CA GLN A 182 -10.29 3.96 -5.39
C GLN A 182 -9.07 3.30 -6.08
N PHE A 183 -8.33 4.06 -6.91
CA PHE A 183 -7.09 3.58 -7.54
C PHE A 183 -5.85 3.67 -6.63
N GLY A 184 -5.96 4.41 -5.52
CA GLY A 184 -4.91 4.56 -4.51
C GLY A 184 -4.86 3.40 -3.51
N GLU A 185 -6.02 2.79 -3.22
CA GLU A 185 -6.22 1.70 -2.24
C GLU A 185 -6.29 0.30 -2.84
N GLU A 186 -6.22 0.13 -4.17
CA GLU A 186 -6.11 -1.21 -4.77
C GLU A 186 -4.77 -1.89 -4.37
N LEU A 187 -4.92 -2.80 -3.39
CA LEU A 187 -4.04 -3.84 -2.81
C LEU A 187 -2.60 -3.95 -3.34
#